data_AF-A0A1V5A6M3-F1
#
_entry.id   AF-A0A1V5A6M3-F1
#
_cell.length_a   1.000
_cell.length_b   1.000
_cell.length_c   1.000
_cell.angle_alpha   90.00
_cell.angle_beta   90.00
_cell.angle_gamma   90.00
#
_symmetry.space_group_name_H-M   'P 1'
#
loop_
_entity.id
_entity.type
_entity.pdbx_description
1 polymer ?
#
loop_
_entity_poly.entity_id
_entity_poly.type
_entity_poly.pdbx_seq_one_letter_code
_entity_poly.pdbx_strand_id
1 'polypeptide(L)'
;MPDVSRTEIGRRIFSLQKEKNVEQVIEKIRRNLGDEWKVFSQTDIELLKNILGDAWVFVERDVWEKITFSRLSRMDLFDLIVIGRESKEKEIDERTAVEKALKILMTTM
;
A
#
# COMPACT_ATOMS: atom_id res chain seq x y z
N MET A 1 3.23 24.95 24.71
CA MET A 1 2.37 25.30 23.55
C MET A 1 1.42 24.14 23.27
N PRO A 2 0.11 24.27 23.54
CA PRO A 2 -0.85 23.16 23.49
C PRO A 2 -1.22 22.69 22.07
N ASP A 3 -1.18 23.58 21.06
CA ASP A 3 -1.65 23.26 19.70
C ASP A 3 -0.68 22.38 18.88
N VAL A 4 0.63 22.51 19.13
CA VAL A 4 1.67 21.67 18.52
C VAL A 4 1.49 20.21 18.95
N SER A 5 1.17 19.99 20.24
CA SER A 5 0.96 18.66 20.80
C SER A 5 -0.23 17.92 20.18
N ARG A 6 -1.36 18.60 19.96
CA ARG A 6 -2.56 17.99 19.35
C ARG A 6 -2.33 17.60 17.89
N THR A 7 -1.67 18.46 17.11
CA THR A 7 -1.36 18.20 15.69
C THR A 7 -0.37 17.04 15.55
N GLU A 8 0.62 16.97 16.43
CA GLU A 8 1.59 15.88 16.45
C GLU A 8 0.96 14.53 16.83
N ILE A 9 0.09 14.52 17.84
CA ILE A 9 -0.70 13.34 18.22
C ILE A 9 -1.57 12.87 17.05
N GLY A 10 -2.26 13.79 16.37
CA GLY A 10 -3.10 13.47 15.21
C GLY A 10 -2.30 12.82 14.07
N ARG A 11 -1.14 13.40 13.72
CA ARG A 11 -0.23 12.82 12.71
C ARG A 11 0.25 11.43 13.13
N ARG A 12 0.61 11.25 14.40
CA ARG A 12 1.07 9.95 14.90
C ARG A 12 -0.02 8.88 14.81
N ILE A 13 -1.25 9.21 15.20
CA ILE A 13 -2.40 8.30 15.10
C ILE A 13 -2.65 7.91 13.65
N PHE A 14 -2.62 8.88 12.73
CA PHE A 14 -2.80 8.63 11.30
C PHE A 14 -1.72 7.69 10.74
N SER A 15 -0.45 7.93 11.05
CA SER A 15 0.64 7.05 10.63
C SER A 15 0.49 5.63 11.17
N LEU A 16 0.11 5.47 12.44
CA LEU A 16 -0.12 4.15 13.04
C LEU A 16 -1.30 3.42 12.40
N GLN A 17 -2.37 4.13 12.02
CA GLN A 17 -3.49 3.55 11.29
C GLN A 17 -3.06 3.09 9.89
N LYS A 18 -2.28 3.91 9.18
CA LYS A 18 -1.71 3.54 7.88
C LYS A 18 -0.88 2.27 7.98
N GLU A 19 0.11 2.25 8.87
CA GLU A 19 0.99 1.09 9.10
C GLU A 19 0.17 -0.16 9.43
N LYS A 20 -0.77 -0.05 10.36
CA LYS A 20 -1.63 -1.18 10.74
C LYS A 20 -2.45 -1.72 9.57
N ASN A 21 -3.05 -0.85 8.76
CA ASN A 21 -3.85 -1.28 7.60
C ASN A 21 -2.97 -1.95 6.54
N VAL A 22 -1.80 -1.38 6.26
CA VAL A 22 -0.84 -1.94 5.29
C VAL A 22 -0.36 -3.32 5.75
N GLU A 23 0.02 -3.50 7.03
CA GLU A 23 0.43 -4.81 7.54
C GLU A 23 -0.69 -5.86 7.44
N GLN A 24 -1.94 -5.47 7.69
CA GLN A 24 -3.09 -6.36 7.51
C GLN A 24 -3.28 -6.78 6.06
N VAL A 25 -3.09 -5.86 5.11
CA VAL A 25 -3.15 -6.16 3.67
C VAL A 25 -2.03 -7.10 3.27
N ILE A 26 -0.78 -6.82 3.68
CA ILE A 26 0.36 -7.68 3.41
C ILE A 26 0.12 -9.09 3.95
N GLU A 27 -0.45 -9.22 5.15
CA GLU A 27 -0.77 -10.53 5.71
C GLU A 27 -1.82 -11.29 4.90
N LYS A 28 -2.87 -10.60 4.40
CA LYS A 28 -3.88 -11.21 3.52
C LYS A 28 -3.24 -11.70 2.21
N ILE A 29 -2.40 -10.88 1.59
CA ILE A 29 -1.71 -11.20 0.34
C ILE A 29 -0.79 -12.41 0.54
N ARG A 30 0.05 -12.37 1.58
CA ARG A 30 1.00 -13.43 1.94
C ARG A 30 0.29 -14.78 2.15
N ARG A 31 -0.82 -14.79 2.89
CA ARG A 31 -1.60 -16.00 3.14
C ARG A 31 -2.20 -16.58 1.85
N ASN A 32 -2.67 -15.71 0.96
CA ASN A 32 -3.28 -16.15 -0.29
C ASN A 32 -2.26 -16.74 -1.27
N LEU A 33 -1.09 -16.10 -1.40
CA LEU A 33 -0.04 -16.56 -2.31
C LEU A 33 0.71 -17.80 -1.81
N GLY A 34 0.73 -18.04 -0.50
CA GLY A 34 1.42 -19.20 0.08
C GLY A 34 2.90 -19.23 -0.28
N ASP A 35 3.35 -20.32 -0.91
CA ASP A 35 4.76 -20.49 -1.30
C ASP A 35 5.23 -19.49 -2.35
N GLU A 36 4.33 -18.97 -3.18
CA GLU A 36 4.67 -17.96 -4.18
C GLU A 36 5.17 -16.67 -3.54
N TRP A 37 4.78 -16.38 -2.30
CA TRP A 37 5.25 -15.20 -1.56
C TRP A 37 6.78 -15.18 -1.40
N LYS A 38 7.43 -16.34 -1.35
CA LYS A 38 8.88 -16.48 -1.12
C LYS A 38 9.74 -15.90 -2.26
N VAL A 39 9.14 -15.62 -3.43
CA VAL A 39 9.86 -15.01 -4.55
C VAL A 39 10.14 -13.53 -4.34
N PHE A 40 9.39 -12.86 -3.46
CA PHE A 40 9.56 -11.44 -3.20
C PHE A 40 10.67 -11.21 -2.18
N SER A 41 11.63 -10.37 -2.52
CA SER A 41 12.69 -9.97 -1.61
C SER A 41 12.15 -9.04 -0.51
N GLN A 42 12.93 -8.84 0.56
CA GLN A 42 12.58 -7.85 1.59
C GLN A 42 12.40 -6.45 0.98
N THR A 43 13.22 -6.09 0.01
CA THR A 43 13.13 -4.81 -0.71
C THR A 43 11.84 -4.71 -1.52
N ASP A 44 11.42 -5.80 -2.19
CA ASP A 44 10.15 -5.82 -2.91
C ASP A 44 8.96 -5.64 -1.96
N ILE A 45 9.00 -6.32 -0.80
CA ILE A 45 7.97 -6.20 0.22
C ILE A 45 7.91 -4.76 0.77
N GLU A 46 9.05 -4.09 0.96
CA GLU A 46 9.10 -2.69 1.37
C GLU A 46 8.52 -1.74 0.31
N LEU A 47 8.85 -1.95 -0.97
CA LEU A 47 8.26 -1.19 -2.07
C LEU A 47 6.74 -1.38 -2.15
N LEU A 48 6.27 -2.63 -1.99
CA LEU A 48 4.85 -2.95 -1.94
C LEU A 48 4.15 -2.26 -0.75
N LYS A 49 4.76 -2.28 0.44
CA LYS A 49 4.24 -1.59 1.63
C LYS A 49 4.12 -0.09 1.42
N ASN A 50 5.13 0.52 0.79
CA ASN A 50 5.12 1.95 0.50
C ASN A 50 3.96 2.31 -0.42
N ILE A 51 3.85 1.67 -1.59
CA ILE A 51 2.81 2.01 -2.57
C ILE A 51 1.40 1.71 -2.05
N LEU A 52 1.21 0.66 -1.24
CA LEU A 52 -0.06 0.39 -0.56
C LEU A 52 -0.39 1.44 0.49
N GLY A 53 0.63 1.92 1.22
CA GLY A 53 0.49 3.00 2.18
C GLY A 53 0.09 4.30 1.50
N ASP A 54 0.71 4.63 0.38
CA ASP A 54 0.36 5.82 -0.40
C ASP A 54 -1.06 5.67 -0.94
N ALA A 55 -1.41 4.53 -1.56
CA ALA A 55 -2.77 4.26 -2.01
C ALA A 55 -3.81 4.42 -0.88
N TRP A 56 -3.52 3.94 0.34
CA TRP A 56 -4.39 4.08 1.50
C TRP A 56 -4.64 5.54 1.91
N VAL A 57 -3.65 6.42 1.74
CA VAL A 57 -3.77 7.85 2.07
C VAL A 57 -4.75 8.57 1.13
N PHE A 58 -4.77 8.19 -0.14
CA PHE A 58 -5.52 8.90 -1.19
C PHE A 58 -6.92 8.34 -1.45
N VAL A 59 -7.18 7.10 -1.04
CA VAL A 59 -8.46 6.45 -1.28
C VAL A 59 -9.43 6.65 -0.12
N GLU A 60 -10.72 6.77 -0.42
CA GLU A 60 -11.75 6.79 0.61
C GLU A 60 -11.77 5.46 1.38
N ARG A 61 -12.04 5.54 2.69
CA ARG A 61 -11.98 4.38 3.58
C ARG A 61 -12.93 3.26 3.16
N ASP A 62 -14.14 3.60 2.73
CA ASP A 62 -15.14 2.61 2.31
C ASP A 62 -14.73 1.91 1.00
N VAL A 63 -14.02 2.60 0.11
CA VAL A 63 -13.43 2.04 -1.10
C VAL A 63 -12.30 1.10 -0.74
N TRP A 64 -11.39 1.50 0.17
CA TRP A 64 -10.31 0.63 0.64
C TRP A 64 -10.84 -0.68 1.24
N GLU A 65 -11.89 -0.60 2.06
CA GLU A 65 -12.48 -1.76 2.72
C GLU A 65 -13.16 -2.74 1.73
N LYS A 66 -13.50 -2.30 0.51
CA LYS A 66 -14.07 -3.14 -0.56
C LYS A 66 -13.01 -3.85 -1.41
N ILE A 67 -11.74 -3.45 -1.35
CA ILE A 67 -10.68 -4.07 -2.16
C ILE A 67 -10.43 -5.50 -1.64
N THR A 68 -10.56 -6.48 -2.53
CA THR A 68 -10.30 -7.89 -2.20
C THR A 68 -8.83 -8.22 -2.42
N PHE A 69 -7.95 -7.76 -1.52
CA PHE A 69 -6.50 -7.96 -1.62
C PHE A 69 -6.05 -9.43 -1.76
N SER A 70 -6.85 -10.39 -1.28
CA SER A 70 -6.59 -11.82 -1.49
C SER A 70 -6.84 -12.30 -2.92
N ARG A 71 -7.30 -11.46 -3.84
CA ARG A 71 -7.43 -11.79 -5.27
C ARG A 71 -6.24 -11.30 -6.10
N LEU A 72 -5.31 -10.54 -5.50
CA LEU A 72 -4.13 -10.08 -6.21
C LEU A 72 -3.26 -11.27 -6.59
N SER A 73 -3.01 -11.39 -7.89
CA SER A 73 -2.10 -12.37 -8.46
C SER A 73 -0.65 -11.96 -8.21
N ARG A 74 0.29 -12.90 -8.44
CA ARG A 74 1.72 -12.59 -8.41
C ARG A 74 2.08 -11.45 -9.38
N MET A 75 1.45 -11.41 -10.56
CA MET A 75 1.70 -10.37 -11.56
C MET A 75 1.23 -9.00 -11.07
N ASP A 76 0.05 -8.92 -10.46
CA ASP A 76 -0.46 -7.67 -9.88
C ASP A 76 0.49 -7.11 -8.82
N LEU A 77 1.10 -8.00 -8.01
CA LEU A 77 2.09 -7.57 -7.03
C LEU A 77 3.39 -7.09 -7.67
N PHE A 78 3.88 -7.76 -8.72
CA PHE A 78 5.04 -7.27 -9.45
C PHE A 78 4.80 -5.88 -10.03
N ASP A 79 3.63 -5.67 -10.63
CA ASP A 79 3.27 -4.36 -11.20
C ASP A 79 3.19 -3.28 -10.10
N LEU A 80 2.61 -3.60 -8.94
CA LEU A 80 2.61 -2.69 -7.78
C LEU A 80 4.02 -2.39 -7.28
N ILE A 81 4.90 -3.40 -7.21
CA ILE A 81 6.30 -3.23 -6.79
C ILE A 81 7.07 -2.34 -7.78
N VAL A 82 6.85 -2.51 -9.09
CA VAL A 82 7.44 -1.67 -10.13
C VAL A 82 6.98 -0.22 -9.96
N ILE A 83 5.68 0.03 -9.78
CA ILE A 83 5.16 1.38 -9.53
C ILE A 83 5.78 1.98 -8.25
N GLY A 84 5.91 1.19 -7.18
CA GLY A 84 6.56 1.62 -5.95
C GLY A 84 8.03 1.98 -6.16
N ARG A 85 8.74 1.26 -7.04
CA ARG A 85 10.12 1.58 -7.44
C ARG A 85 10.20 2.86 -8.24
N GLU A 86 9.41 3.00 -9.31
CA GLU A 86 9.36 4.20 -10.16
C GLU A 86 9.10 5.46 -9.30
N SER A 87 8.17 5.37 -8.35
CA SER A 87 7.86 6.44 -7.39
C SER A 87 9.04 6.76 -6.47
N LYS A 88 9.67 5.73 -5.88
CA LYS A 88 10.84 5.90 -5.00
C LYS A 88 12.04 6.52 -5.72
N GLU A 89 12.24 6.14 -6.98
CA GLU A 89 13.31 6.65 -7.85
C GLU A 89 12.96 8.01 -8.47
N LYS A 90 11.76 8.53 -8.19
CA LYS A 90 11.23 9.82 -8.67
C LYS A 90 11.10 9.88 -10.20
N GLU A 91 10.93 8.73 -10.83
CA GLU A 91 10.62 8.63 -12.26
C GLU A 91 9.17 9.05 -12.54
N ILE A 92 8.29 8.83 -11.55
CA ILE A 92 6.92 9.34 -11.52
C ILE A 92 6.65 10.03 -10.19
N ASP A 93 5.73 10.99 -10.18
CA ASP A 93 5.26 11.62 -8.95
C ASP A 93 4.30 10.71 -8.16
N GLU A 94 4.13 11.01 -6.87
CA GLU A 94 3.30 10.22 -5.93
C GLU A 94 1.86 10.06 -6.43
N ARG A 95 1.26 11.11 -6.99
CA ARG A 95 -0.12 11.07 -7.47
C ARG A 95 -0.24 10.12 -8.66
N THR A 96 0.69 10.21 -9.62
CA THR A 96 0.74 9.28 -10.76
C THR A 96 0.94 7.84 -10.29
N ALA A 97 1.81 7.60 -9.30
CA ALA A 97 2.04 6.28 -8.74
C ALA A 97 0.77 5.70 -8.09
N VAL A 98 0.09 6.49 -7.26
CA VAL A 98 -1.17 6.12 -6.62
C VAL A 98 -2.26 5.84 -7.66
N GLU A 99 -2.41 6.68 -8.67
CA GLU A 99 -3.40 6.48 -9.74
C GLU A 99 -3.15 5.16 -10.50
N LYS A 100 -1.88 4.81 -10.79
CA LYS A 100 -1.53 3.52 -11.39
C LYS A 100 -1.84 2.36 -10.44
N ALA A 101 -1.46 2.47 -9.16
CA ALA A 101 -1.67 1.40 -8.17
C ALA A 101 -3.16 1.14 -7.94
N LEU A 102 -3.98 2.20 -7.81
CA LEU A 102 -5.42 2.09 -7.61
C LEU A 102 -6.10 1.40 -8.81
N LYS A 103 -5.65 1.62 -10.04
CA LYS A 103 -6.18 0.89 -11.21
C LYS A 103 -6.03 -0.62 -11.07
N ILE A 104 -4.89 -1.10 -10.55
CA ILE A 104 -4.66 -2.52 -10.28
C ILE A 104 -5.56 -2.99 -9.13
N LEU A 105 -5.52 -2.29 -8.00
CA LEU A 105 -6.26 -2.68 -6.79
C LEU A 105 -7.77 -2.77 -7.02
N MET A 106 -8.34 -1.82 -7.78
CA MET A 106 -9.77 -1.76 -8.06
C MET A 106 -10.27 -2.90 -8.95
N THR A 107 -9.39 -3.59 -9.69
CA THR A 107 -9.80 -4.79 -10.47
C THR A 107 -10.26 -5.95 -9.59
N THR A 108 -9.92 -5.92 -8.30
CA THR A 108 -10.22 -6.99 -7.34
C THR A 108 -11.52 -6.78 -6.55
N MET A 109 -12.17 -5.62 -6.71
CA MET A 109 -13.44 -5.29 -6.06
C MET A 109 -14.59 -6.20 -6.51
#